data_AF-A0A8J8WK21-F1
#
_entry.id   AF-A0A8J8WK21-F1
#
_cell.length_a   1.000
_cell.length_b   1.000
_cell.length_c   1.000
_cell.angle_alpha   90.00
_cell.angle_beta   90.00
_cell.angle_gamma   90.00
#
_symmetry.space_group_name_H-M   'P 1'
#
loop_
_entity.id
_entity.type
_entity.pdbx_description
1 polymer ?
#
loop_
_entity_poly.entity_id
_entity_poly.type
_entity_poly.pdbx_seq_one_letter_code
_entity_poly.pdbx_strand_id
1 'polypeptide(L)'
;MASGSHMHNFTTLIKRLEAATSRLEDMAMSLDDNSASKNTGPSSAAAPALPEPPKPAAPPPPPAAPAAPQVPDQIQDFDTLIKGDVQNFVNLGEKIGGLVAEQSKAVLQAFQAERTFLYVSTKAKKPDVPPPELMTDLHKASDSINNIKESNRASPLFNHLSAVAEGIVALGWFFESKPADFVAEMIGGIEYYGNKVLKEYKEKDRTHVEYIQAYYQNFKALSAYLKKHYPKGLTWNSESGLSALDALKEVKAGSASTGGGGAPPPPP
;
A
#
# COMPACT_ATOMS: atom_id res chain seq x y z
N MET A 1 -20.91 34.50 -12.42
CA MET A 1 -20.83 33.58 -13.57
C MET A 1 -20.28 32.22 -13.12
N ALA A 2 -21.06 31.41 -12.39
CA ALA A 2 -20.60 30.12 -11.83
C ALA A 2 -21.59 28.95 -12.06
N SER A 3 -22.54 29.11 -12.99
CA SER A 3 -23.61 28.12 -13.23
C SER A 3 -23.24 27.06 -14.29
N GLY A 4 -22.21 27.29 -15.11
CA GLY A 4 -21.85 26.40 -16.24
C GLY A 4 -21.14 25.10 -15.85
N SER A 5 -20.34 25.12 -14.78
CA SER A 5 -19.51 23.97 -14.37
C SER A 5 -20.31 22.84 -13.71
N HIS A 6 -21.39 23.19 -13.00
CA HIS A 6 -22.21 22.20 -12.30
C HIS A 6 -23.09 21.37 -13.25
N MET A 7 -23.60 21.97 -14.34
CA MET A 7 -24.35 21.25 -15.37
C MET A 7 -23.47 20.27 -16.17
N HIS A 8 -22.20 20.60 -16.41
CA HIS A 8 -21.26 19.71 -17.12
C HIS A 8 -20.92 18.46 -16.29
N ASN A 9 -20.80 18.60 -14.97
CA ASN A 9 -20.57 17.45 -14.08
C ASN A 9 -21.77 16.51 -14.05
N PHE A 10 -23.00 17.05 -13.95
CA PHE A 10 -24.22 16.23 -13.90
C PHE A 10 -24.45 15.46 -15.20
N THR A 11 -24.25 16.13 -16.35
CA THR A 11 -24.35 15.50 -17.68
C THR A 11 -23.32 14.39 -17.86
N THR A 12 -22.13 14.54 -17.26
CA THR A 12 -21.06 13.52 -17.31
C THR A 12 -21.40 12.32 -16.43
N LEU A 13 -22.00 12.53 -15.25
CA LEU A 13 -22.47 11.43 -14.41
C LEU A 13 -23.61 10.64 -15.09
N ILE A 14 -24.58 11.32 -15.71
CA ILE A 14 -25.69 10.68 -16.42
C ILE A 14 -25.16 9.80 -17.55
N LYS A 15 -24.25 10.33 -18.39
CA LYS A 15 -23.63 9.56 -19.49
C LYS A 15 -22.84 8.33 -18.99
N ARG A 16 -22.22 8.41 -17.80
CA ARG A 16 -21.51 7.28 -17.19
C ARG A 16 -22.46 6.23 -16.64
N LEU A 17 -23.60 6.64 -16.09
CA LEU A 17 -24.65 5.73 -15.62
C LEU A 17 -25.28 4.97 -16.79
N GLU A 18 -25.64 5.66 -17.87
CA GLU A 18 -26.19 5.03 -19.08
C GLU A 18 -25.21 4.02 -19.72
N ALA A 19 -23.90 4.35 -19.73
CA ALA A 19 -22.87 3.44 -20.22
C ALA A 19 -22.67 2.21 -19.31
N ALA A 20 -22.87 2.36 -17.99
CA ALA A 20 -22.76 1.26 -17.05
C ALA A 20 -23.95 0.30 -17.14
N THR A 21 -25.17 0.81 -17.35
CA THR A 21 -26.37 -0.03 -17.54
C THR A 21 -26.36 -0.76 -18.88
N SER A 22 -25.90 -0.11 -19.96
CA SER A 22 -25.81 -0.76 -21.28
C SER A 22 -24.82 -1.95 -21.28
N ARG A 23 -23.73 -1.88 -20.51
CA ARG A 23 -22.78 -3.00 -20.38
C ARG A 23 -23.35 -4.17 -19.57
N LEU A 24 -24.27 -3.92 -18.65
CA LEU A 24 -24.91 -4.96 -17.85
C LEU A 24 -25.93 -5.74 -18.67
N GLU A 25 -26.63 -5.06 -19.59
CA GLU A 25 -27.55 -5.68 -20.55
C GLU A 25 -26.79 -6.53 -21.60
N ASP A 26 -25.64 -6.05 -22.09
CA ASP A 26 -24.82 -6.76 -23.08
C ASP A 26 -24.19 -8.05 -22.51
N MET A 27 -23.82 -8.06 -21.22
CA MET A 27 -23.36 -9.29 -20.55
C MET A 27 -24.50 -10.29 -20.34
N ALA A 28 -25.71 -9.84 -20.04
CA ALA A 28 -26.85 -10.71 -19.82
C ALA A 28 -27.28 -11.45 -21.11
N MET A 29 -27.18 -10.82 -22.28
CA MET A 29 -27.53 -11.46 -23.56
C MET A 29 -26.49 -12.48 -24.05
N SER A 30 -25.26 -12.45 -23.52
CA SER A 30 -24.18 -13.37 -23.92
C SER A 30 -24.21 -14.74 -23.21
N LEU A 31 -25.03 -14.88 -22.17
CA LEU A 31 -25.10 -16.08 -21.32
C LEU A 31 -26.22 -17.07 -21.73
N ASP A 32 -27.10 -16.70 -22.66
CA ASP A 32 -28.27 -17.51 -23.05
C ASP A 32 -28.02 -18.44 -24.27
N ASP A 33 -26.93 -18.28 -25.02
CA ASP A 33 -26.78 -18.93 -26.34
C ASP A 33 -25.83 -20.13 -26.38
N ASN A 34 -25.59 -20.80 -25.25
CA ASN A 34 -24.75 -22.01 -25.20
C ASN A 34 -25.51 -23.24 -24.67
N SER A 35 -26.54 -23.67 -25.39
CA SER A 35 -27.05 -25.04 -25.30
C SER A 35 -27.64 -25.57 -26.60
N ALA A 36 -27.31 -26.83 -26.91
CA ALA A 36 -27.97 -27.77 -27.85
C ALA A 36 -27.61 -27.76 -29.36
N SER A 37 -26.59 -28.57 -29.67
CA SER A 37 -26.55 -29.69 -30.64
C SER A 37 -27.59 -29.86 -31.78
N LYS A 38 -27.03 -30.19 -32.97
CA LYS A 38 -27.40 -31.25 -33.96
C LYS A 38 -28.31 -30.95 -35.20
N ASN A 39 -27.73 -31.35 -36.34
CA ASN A 39 -28.27 -32.18 -37.45
C ASN A 39 -28.73 -31.56 -38.80
N THR A 40 -27.94 -31.84 -39.85
CA THR A 40 -28.24 -32.46 -41.18
C THR A 40 -29.37 -31.95 -42.10
N GLY A 41 -29.02 -31.64 -43.36
CA GLY A 41 -29.83 -31.95 -44.56
C GLY A 41 -29.95 -30.83 -45.61
N PRO A 42 -29.90 -31.09 -46.94
CA PRO A 42 -29.52 -30.08 -47.94
C PRO A 42 -30.62 -29.60 -48.93
N SER A 43 -30.28 -28.52 -49.65
CA SER A 43 -30.77 -28.08 -50.98
C SER A 43 -32.10 -27.29 -51.08
N SER A 44 -32.05 -26.04 -51.54
CA SER A 44 -32.47 -25.64 -52.90
C SER A 44 -32.55 -24.12 -53.11
N ALA A 45 -32.12 -23.71 -54.31
CA ALA A 45 -32.51 -22.55 -55.12
C ALA A 45 -32.21 -21.12 -54.64
N ALA A 46 -31.23 -20.51 -55.32
CA ALA A 46 -30.94 -19.09 -55.34
C ALA A 46 -31.88 -18.33 -56.29
N ALA A 47 -32.20 -17.08 -55.92
CA ALA A 47 -32.59 -16.00 -56.83
C ALA A 47 -31.71 -14.76 -56.51
N PRO A 48 -31.28 -13.96 -57.51
CA PRO A 48 -30.19 -13.00 -57.35
C PRO A 48 -30.69 -11.66 -56.82
N ALA A 49 -30.10 -11.17 -55.72
CA ALA A 49 -30.25 -9.79 -55.26
C ALA A 49 -29.06 -8.94 -55.74
N LEU A 50 -29.37 -7.76 -56.27
CA LEU A 50 -28.45 -6.75 -56.81
C LEU A 50 -27.48 -6.22 -55.72
N PRO A 51 -26.28 -5.74 -56.10
CA PRO A 51 -25.27 -5.25 -55.15
C PRO A 51 -25.63 -3.88 -54.55
N GLU A 52 -25.71 -3.81 -53.22
CA GLU A 52 -25.75 -2.55 -52.46
C GLU A 52 -24.37 -1.86 -52.45
N PRO A 53 -24.29 -0.52 -52.51
CA PRO A 53 -23.02 0.21 -52.53
C PRO A 53 -22.31 0.18 -51.16
N PRO A 54 -20.97 0.26 -51.12
CA PRO A 54 -20.21 0.09 -49.89
C PRO A 54 -20.40 1.27 -48.93
N LYS A 55 -20.77 0.96 -47.69
CA LYS A 55 -20.88 1.93 -46.59
C LYS A 55 -19.49 2.47 -46.24
N PRO A 56 -19.29 3.80 -46.09
CA PRO A 56 -18.00 4.38 -45.71
C PRO A 56 -17.54 3.86 -44.33
N ALA A 57 -16.29 3.43 -44.24
CA ALA A 57 -15.66 3.00 -42.99
C ALA A 57 -15.65 4.16 -41.98
N ALA A 58 -16.09 3.88 -40.75
CA ALA A 58 -16.02 4.84 -39.66
C ALA A 58 -14.55 5.15 -39.30
N PRO A 59 -14.21 6.41 -38.96
CA PRO A 59 -12.86 6.77 -38.54
C PRO A 59 -12.49 6.05 -37.23
N PRO A 60 -11.20 5.74 -37.00
CA PRO A 60 -10.75 5.05 -35.81
C PRO A 60 -11.07 5.87 -34.54
N PRO A 61 -11.42 5.22 -33.42
CA PRO A 61 -11.73 5.92 -32.19
C PRO A 61 -10.48 6.70 -31.70
N PRO A 62 -10.68 7.89 -31.09
CA PRO A 62 -9.57 8.67 -30.55
C PRO A 62 -8.82 7.87 -29.47
N PRO A 63 -7.51 8.10 -29.29
CA PRO A 63 -6.71 7.42 -28.28
C PRO A 63 -7.36 7.55 -26.89
N ALA A 64 -7.49 6.42 -26.19
CA ALA A 64 -7.99 6.40 -24.82
C ALA A 64 -7.15 7.36 -23.95
N ALA A 65 -7.82 8.20 -23.17
CA ALA A 65 -7.16 9.06 -22.20
C ALA A 65 -6.30 8.20 -21.25
N PRO A 66 -5.08 8.64 -20.86
CA PRO A 66 -4.23 7.87 -19.97
C PRO A 66 -4.99 7.54 -18.67
N ALA A 67 -5.02 6.24 -18.31
CA ALA A 67 -5.52 5.82 -17.01
C ALA A 67 -4.74 6.57 -15.92
N ALA A 68 -5.45 7.06 -14.90
CA ALA A 68 -4.79 7.70 -13.75
C ALA A 68 -3.70 6.75 -13.23
N PRO A 69 -2.48 7.26 -12.92
CA PRO A 69 -1.39 6.40 -12.50
C PRO A 69 -1.80 5.64 -11.23
N GLN A 70 -1.94 4.33 -11.34
CA GLN A 70 -2.29 3.46 -10.23
C GLN A 70 -1.08 3.38 -9.29
N VAL A 71 -1.36 3.36 -7.98
CA VAL A 71 -0.33 3.13 -6.95
C VAL A 71 0.34 1.78 -7.23
N PRO A 72 1.68 1.66 -7.32
CA PRO A 72 2.32 0.38 -7.62
C PRO A 72 2.00 -0.72 -6.60
N ASP A 73 1.96 -1.98 -7.05
CA ASP A 73 1.58 -3.14 -6.22
C ASP A 73 2.44 -3.26 -4.95
N GLN A 74 3.75 -3.01 -5.05
CA GLN A 74 4.63 -3.01 -3.87
C GLN A 74 4.18 -1.99 -2.81
N ILE A 75 3.65 -0.83 -3.22
CA ILE A 75 3.15 0.16 -2.26
C ILE A 75 1.80 -0.25 -1.69
N GLN A 76 0.93 -0.86 -2.50
CA GLN A 76 -0.38 -1.38 -2.02
C GLN A 76 -0.21 -2.53 -1.01
N ASP A 77 0.70 -3.46 -1.29
CA ASP A 77 1.01 -4.57 -0.40
C ASP A 77 1.64 -4.08 0.92
N PHE A 78 2.51 -3.07 0.85
CA PHE A 78 3.07 -2.46 2.05
C PHE A 78 2.02 -1.69 2.86
N ASP A 79 1.09 -1.00 2.19
CA ASP A 79 -0.06 -0.38 2.84
C ASP A 79 -0.94 -1.42 3.56
N THR A 80 -1.07 -2.61 3.00
CA THR A 80 -1.79 -3.74 3.63
C THR A 80 -1.07 -4.25 4.87
N LEU A 81 0.26 -4.38 4.81
CA LEU A 81 1.10 -4.73 5.96
C LEU A 81 0.93 -3.71 7.10
N ILE A 82 0.95 -2.42 6.78
CA ILE A 82 0.77 -1.35 7.78
C ILE A 82 -0.62 -1.42 8.41
N LYS A 83 -1.69 -1.50 7.59
CA LYS A 83 -3.08 -1.49 8.06
C LYS A 83 -3.48 -2.78 8.77
N GLY A 84 -2.79 -3.88 8.51
CA GLY A 84 -2.99 -5.19 9.13
C GLY A 84 -2.07 -5.40 10.33
N ASP A 85 -0.93 -6.03 10.11
CA ASP A 85 -0.03 -6.53 11.16
C ASP A 85 0.50 -5.40 12.05
N VAL A 86 0.99 -4.30 11.47
CA VAL A 86 1.56 -3.18 12.24
C VAL A 86 0.47 -2.47 13.06
N GLN A 87 -0.72 -2.25 12.48
CA GLN A 87 -1.82 -1.65 13.22
C GLN A 87 -2.31 -2.56 14.35
N ASN A 88 -2.35 -3.88 14.16
CA ASN A 88 -2.68 -4.82 15.23
C ASN A 88 -1.68 -4.72 16.39
N PHE A 89 -0.38 -4.67 16.10
CA PHE A 89 0.67 -4.44 17.10
C PHE A 89 0.46 -3.11 17.86
N VAL A 90 0.14 -2.02 17.15
CA VAL A 90 -0.14 -0.72 17.76
C VAL A 90 -1.34 -0.77 18.68
N ASN A 91 -2.44 -1.39 18.23
CA ASN A 91 -3.67 -1.53 19.02
C ASN A 91 -3.43 -2.33 20.31
N LEU A 92 -2.58 -3.37 20.26
CA LEU A 92 -2.17 -4.14 21.44
C LEU A 92 -1.31 -3.30 22.38
N GLY A 93 -0.38 -2.51 21.84
CA GLY A 93 0.43 -1.57 22.62
C GLY A 93 -0.42 -0.52 23.32
N GLU A 94 -1.46 0.00 22.65
CA GLU A 94 -2.44 0.92 23.23
C GLU A 94 -3.25 0.30 24.36
N LYS A 95 -3.62 -0.99 24.25
CA LYS A 95 -4.29 -1.72 25.33
C LYS A 95 -3.41 -1.88 26.57
N ILE A 96 -2.09 -2.10 26.39
CA ILE A 96 -1.13 -2.14 27.50
C ILE A 96 -0.92 -0.73 28.10
N GLY A 97 -0.87 0.29 27.25
CA GLY A 97 -0.77 1.69 27.64
C GLY A 97 0.67 2.15 27.97
N GLY A 98 0.76 3.38 28.49
CA GLY A 98 2.02 4.01 28.91
C GLY A 98 3.10 4.00 27.83
N LEU A 99 4.34 3.74 28.24
CA LEU A 99 5.52 3.73 27.37
C LEU A 99 5.41 2.73 26.20
N VAL A 100 4.68 1.62 26.39
CA VAL A 100 4.49 0.61 25.35
C VAL A 100 3.61 1.16 24.23
N ALA A 101 2.53 1.86 24.57
CA ALA A 101 1.68 2.53 23.59
C ALA A 101 2.44 3.62 22.80
N GLU A 102 3.24 4.43 23.51
CA GLU A 102 4.05 5.48 22.89
C GLU A 102 5.08 4.89 21.91
N GLN A 103 5.83 3.87 22.33
CA GLN A 103 6.83 3.24 21.49
C GLN A 103 6.19 2.52 20.29
N SER A 104 5.00 1.95 20.46
CA SER A 104 4.26 1.31 19.36
C SER A 104 3.84 2.31 18.28
N LYS A 105 3.44 3.52 18.68
CA LYS A 105 3.13 4.61 17.74
C LYS A 105 4.37 5.06 16.97
N ALA A 106 5.53 5.10 17.62
CA ALA A 106 6.79 5.38 16.95
C ALA A 106 7.17 4.30 15.92
N VAL A 107 6.89 3.01 16.20
CA VAL A 107 7.03 1.93 15.20
C VAL A 107 6.11 2.16 14.00
N LEU A 108 4.84 2.52 14.21
CA LEU A 108 3.94 2.86 13.10
C LEU A 108 4.50 3.99 12.23
N GLN A 109 5.03 5.03 12.86
CA GLN A 109 5.68 6.15 12.15
C GLN A 109 6.90 5.67 11.35
N ALA A 110 7.70 4.74 11.87
CA ALA A 110 8.84 4.18 11.16
C ALA A 110 8.41 3.42 9.89
N PHE A 111 7.38 2.57 9.99
CA PHE A 111 6.84 1.88 8.82
C PHE A 111 6.21 2.87 7.81
N GLN A 112 5.53 3.92 8.27
CA GLN A 112 4.99 4.96 7.37
C GLN A 112 6.11 5.75 6.65
N ALA A 113 7.22 6.01 7.34
CA ALA A 113 8.39 6.63 6.74
C ALA A 113 9.05 5.72 5.69
N GLU A 114 9.19 4.42 5.99
CA GLU A 114 9.64 3.41 5.04
C GLU A 114 8.72 3.33 3.81
N ARG A 115 7.39 3.32 4.01
CA ARG A 115 6.42 3.37 2.90
C ARG A 115 6.62 4.58 2.00
N THR A 116 6.93 5.73 2.59
CA THR A 116 7.25 6.96 1.85
C THR A 116 8.54 6.80 1.05
N PHE A 117 9.59 6.26 1.68
CA PHE A 117 10.87 5.96 1.02
C PHE A 117 10.67 5.05 -0.19
N LEU A 118 9.94 3.95 -0.01
CA LEU A 118 9.65 2.98 -1.07
C LEU A 118 8.91 3.63 -2.23
N TYR A 119 7.91 4.47 -1.95
CA TYR A 119 7.17 5.14 -3.01
C TYR A 119 8.02 6.16 -3.78
N VAL A 120 8.96 6.82 -3.10
CA VAL A 120 9.94 7.66 -3.78
C VAL A 120 10.81 6.83 -4.71
N SER A 121 11.25 5.64 -4.30
CA SER A 121 12.11 4.79 -5.13
C SER A 121 11.42 4.33 -6.42
N THR A 122 10.08 4.15 -6.40
CA THR A 122 9.32 3.81 -7.63
C THR A 122 9.20 4.97 -8.62
N LYS A 123 9.45 6.21 -8.17
CA LYS A 123 9.27 7.42 -8.97
C LYS A 123 10.59 8.06 -9.40
N ALA A 124 11.64 7.93 -8.59
CA ALA A 124 12.89 8.61 -8.82
C ALA A 124 13.94 7.72 -9.48
N LYS A 125 14.86 8.37 -10.21
CA LYS A 125 16.14 7.74 -10.56
C LYS A 125 16.94 7.49 -9.29
N LYS A 126 17.71 6.39 -9.28
CA LYS A 126 18.64 6.08 -8.19
C LYS A 126 19.63 7.25 -8.00
N PRO A 127 19.68 7.87 -6.80
CA PRO A 127 20.69 8.88 -6.51
C PRO A 127 22.05 8.21 -6.25
N ASP A 128 23.14 8.90 -6.61
CA ASP A 128 24.50 8.44 -6.26
C ASP A 128 24.70 8.46 -4.74
N VAL A 129 24.20 9.51 -4.09
CA VAL A 129 24.12 9.66 -2.63
C VAL A 129 22.67 9.97 -2.26
N PRO A 130 21.98 9.12 -1.48
CA PRO A 130 20.62 9.40 -1.04
C PRO A 130 20.55 10.72 -0.24
N PRO A 131 19.61 11.62 -0.57
CA PRO A 131 19.45 12.86 0.18
C PRO A 131 19.02 12.57 1.63
N PRO A 132 19.60 13.23 2.65
CA PRO A 132 19.25 13.00 4.06
C PRO A 132 17.76 13.18 4.37
N GLU A 133 17.07 14.05 3.63
CA GLU A 133 15.64 14.32 3.75
C GLU A 133 14.78 13.08 3.50
N LEU A 134 15.27 12.14 2.70
CA LEU A 134 14.56 10.89 2.40
C LEU A 134 14.51 9.93 3.60
N MET A 135 15.50 10.00 4.49
CA MET A 135 15.60 9.17 5.69
C MET A 135 15.19 9.89 6.98
N THR A 136 14.94 11.20 6.91
CA THR A 136 14.71 12.04 8.10
C THR A 136 13.58 11.52 8.99
N ASP A 137 12.44 11.15 8.40
CA ASP A 137 11.28 10.71 9.17
C ASP A 137 11.51 9.32 9.79
N LEU A 138 12.25 8.45 9.09
CA LEU A 138 12.65 7.14 9.60
C LEU A 138 13.65 7.26 10.76
N HIS A 139 14.66 8.12 10.63
CA HIS A 139 15.62 8.39 11.70
C HIS A 139 14.92 8.95 12.95
N LYS A 140 14.02 9.92 12.79
CA LYS A 140 13.25 10.47 13.93
C LYS A 140 12.43 9.40 14.65
N ALA A 141 11.76 8.52 13.90
CA ALA A 141 11.00 7.42 14.49
C ALA A 141 11.91 6.42 15.22
N SER A 142 13.06 6.06 14.62
CA SER A 142 14.06 5.19 15.24
C SER A 142 14.65 5.80 16.51
N ASP A 143 15.00 7.08 16.49
CA ASP A 143 15.49 7.82 17.66
C ASP A 143 14.44 7.85 18.76
N SER A 144 13.16 8.09 18.42
CA SER A 144 12.06 8.06 19.39
C SER A 144 11.94 6.68 20.06
N ILE A 145 11.97 5.59 19.28
CA ILE A 145 11.90 4.22 19.80
C ILE A 145 13.05 3.94 20.78
N ASN A 146 14.27 4.31 20.40
CA ASN A 146 15.46 4.09 21.22
C ASN A 146 15.44 4.96 22.46
N ASN A 147 15.12 6.24 22.35
CA ASN A 147 15.07 7.17 23.48
C ASN A 147 14.03 6.75 24.52
N ILE A 148 12.85 6.26 24.09
CA ILE A 148 11.85 5.72 25.02
C ILE A 148 12.43 4.58 25.86
N LYS A 149 13.19 3.66 25.26
CA LYS A 149 13.86 2.57 26.01
C LYS A 149 14.96 3.13 26.93
N GLU A 150 15.86 3.94 26.37
CA GLU A 150 17.08 4.42 27.04
C GLU A 150 16.79 5.33 28.24
N SER A 151 15.78 6.19 28.15
CA SER A 151 15.36 7.07 29.25
C SER A 151 14.55 6.35 30.33
N ASN A 152 14.12 5.10 30.11
CA ASN A 152 13.24 4.36 31.01
C ASN A 152 13.81 3.00 31.45
N ARG A 153 15.12 2.93 31.68
CA ARG A 153 15.84 1.70 32.08
C ARG A 153 15.32 1.02 33.35
N ALA A 154 14.70 1.79 34.26
CA ALA A 154 14.10 1.26 35.49
C ALA A 154 12.65 0.76 35.32
N SER A 155 12.07 0.87 34.12
CA SER A 155 10.69 0.48 33.86
C SER A 155 10.48 -1.03 34.07
N PRO A 156 9.38 -1.47 34.71
CA PRO A 156 9.02 -2.89 34.76
C PRO A 156 8.72 -3.45 33.35
N LEU A 157 8.45 -2.58 32.37
CA LEU A 157 8.22 -2.96 30.97
C LEU A 157 9.49 -2.91 30.13
N PHE A 158 10.68 -2.78 30.73
CA PHE A 158 11.94 -2.63 30.00
C PHE A 158 12.23 -3.74 28.97
N ASN A 159 11.81 -4.98 29.25
CA ASN A 159 11.95 -6.07 28.27
C ASN A 159 11.06 -5.88 27.03
N HIS A 160 9.87 -5.26 27.16
CA HIS A 160 9.05 -4.87 26.01
C HIS A 160 9.77 -3.80 25.19
N LEU A 161 10.24 -2.75 25.89
CA LEU A 161 10.90 -1.62 25.25
C LEU A 161 12.19 -2.04 24.54
N SER A 162 12.92 -2.99 25.11
CA SER A 162 14.12 -3.58 24.53
C SER A 162 13.80 -4.41 23.30
N ALA A 163 12.79 -5.30 23.36
CA ALA A 163 12.39 -6.09 22.19
C ALA A 163 12.07 -5.21 20.98
N VAL A 164 11.33 -4.12 21.21
CA VAL A 164 10.97 -3.15 20.15
C VAL A 164 12.19 -2.37 19.63
N ALA A 165 13.09 -1.96 20.51
CA ALA A 165 14.30 -1.26 20.10
C ALA A 165 15.27 -2.16 19.30
N GLU A 166 15.39 -3.44 19.63
CA GLU A 166 16.21 -4.37 18.83
C GLU A 166 15.64 -4.56 17.43
N GLY A 167 14.31 -4.59 17.29
CA GLY A 167 13.64 -4.81 16.01
C GLY A 167 13.80 -3.68 15.01
N ILE A 168 14.01 -2.43 15.47
CA ILE A 168 14.11 -1.27 14.57
C ILE A 168 15.29 -1.36 13.60
N VAL A 169 16.36 -2.08 13.98
CA VAL A 169 17.56 -2.31 13.17
C VAL A 169 17.20 -3.02 11.85
N ALA A 170 16.17 -3.88 11.86
CA ALA A 170 15.72 -4.59 10.66
C ALA A 170 15.17 -3.66 9.57
N LEU A 171 14.79 -2.42 9.88
CA LEU A 171 14.37 -1.44 8.88
C LEU A 171 15.57 -0.85 8.10
N GLY A 172 16.81 -1.21 8.45
CA GLY A 172 18.01 -0.85 7.70
C GLY A 172 18.21 -1.61 6.39
N TRP A 173 17.29 -2.51 6.02
CA TRP A 173 17.44 -3.44 4.89
C TRP A 173 17.65 -2.77 3.52
N PHE A 174 17.34 -1.48 3.35
CA PHE A 174 17.45 -0.76 2.06
C PHE A 174 18.82 -0.89 1.38
N PHE A 175 19.87 -1.13 2.16
CA PHE A 175 21.25 -1.23 1.70
C PHE A 175 21.71 -2.68 1.49
N GLU A 176 20.84 -3.64 1.78
CA GLU A 176 21.17 -5.06 1.74
C GLU A 176 20.87 -5.69 0.37
N SER A 177 21.76 -6.58 -0.06
CA SER A 177 21.58 -7.34 -1.31
C SER A 177 20.60 -8.50 -1.16
N LYS A 178 20.37 -8.96 0.09
CA LYS A 178 19.39 -9.98 0.46
C LYS A 178 18.51 -9.48 1.62
N PRO A 179 17.61 -8.51 1.37
CA PRO A 179 16.86 -7.84 2.43
C PRO A 179 16.07 -8.77 3.34
N ALA A 180 15.43 -9.78 2.76
CA ALA A 180 14.57 -10.68 3.52
C ALA A 180 15.34 -11.60 4.47
N ASP A 181 16.56 -12.00 4.09
CA ASP A 181 17.45 -12.81 4.93
C ASP A 181 18.00 -11.95 6.06
N PHE A 182 18.43 -10.71 5.76
CA PHE A 182 18.84 -9.73 6.76
C PHE A 182 17.74 -9.50 7.82
N VAL A 183 16.50 -9.24 7.41
CA VAL A 183 15.38 -9.06 8.35
C VAL A 183 15.16 -10.32 9.20
N ALA A 184 15.29 -11.51 8.61
CA ALA A 184 15.13 -12.76 9.34
C ALA A 184 16.22 -12.98 10.40
N GLU A 185 17.46 -12.58 10.14
CA GLU A 185 18.56 -12.65 11.10
C GLU A 185 18.34 -11.71 12.30
N MET A 186 17.75 -10.53 12.07
CA MET A 186 17.48 -9.56 13.13
C MET A 186 16.40 -10.02 14.13
N ILE A 187 15.54 -10.98 13.76
CA ILE A 187 14.47 -11.50 14.65
C ILE A 187 15.06 -12.08 15.94
N GLY A 188 16.25 -12.68 15.91
CA GLY A 188 16.88 -13.25 17.10
C GLY A 188 17.10 -12.25 18.25
N GLY A 189 17.42 -10.99 17.93
CA GLY A 189 17.56 -9.91 18.92
C GLY A 189 16.22 -9.55 19.58
N ILE A 190 15.15 -9.54 18.79
CA ILE A 190 13.78 -9.32 19.26
C ILE A 190 13.34 -10.48 20.17
N GLU A 191 13.63 -11.71 19.78
CA GLU A 191 13.30 -12.92 20.53
C GLU A 191 13.99 -12.98 21.89
N TYR A 192 15.24 -12.52 21.99
CA TYR A 192 15.97 -12.51 23.26
C TYR A 192 15.23 -11.78 24.39
N TYR A 193 14.69 -10.59 24.10
CA TYR A 193 13.91 -9.83 25.08
C TYR A 193 12.43 -10.23 25.11
N GLY A 194 11.83 -10.48 23.93
CA GLY A 194 10.43 -10.85 23.84
C GLY A 194 10.13 -12.17 24.55
N ASN A 195 11.01 -13.17 24.48
CA ASN A 195 10.84 -14.43 25.21
C ASN A 195 10.80 -14.26 26.73
N LYS A 196 11.49 -13.24 27.27
CA LYS A 196 11.40 -12.90 28.71
C LYS A 196 10.01 -12.39 29.05
N VAL A 197 9.44 -11.52 28.20
CA VAL A 197 8.06 -11.05 28.32
C VAL A 197 7.07 -12.21 28.22
N LEU A 198 7.19 -13.06 27.19
CA LEU A 198 6.32 -14.22 27.01
C LEU A 198 6.32 -15.11 28.25
N LYS A 199 7.51 -15.40 28.80
CA LYS A 199 7.66 -16.20 30.03
C LYS A 199 7.03 -15.54 31.24
N GLU A 200 7.17 -14.23 31.39
CA GLU A 200 6.65 -13.50 32.54
C GLU A 200 5.12 -13.37 32.51
N TYR A 201 4.54 -13.13 31.33
CA TYR A 201 3.14 -12.75 31.19
C TYR A 201 2.21 -13.88 30.75
N LYS A 202 2.73 -15.05 30.34
CA LYS A 202 1.93 -16.20 29.86
C LYS A 202 0.75 -16.62 30.75
N GLU A 203 0.86 -16.42 32.06
CA GLU A 203 -0.16 -16.80 33.05
C GLU A 203 -0.71 -15.58 33.81
N LYS A 204 -0.29 -14.36 33.44
CA LYS A 204 -0.68 -13.11 34.11
C LYS A 204 -1.65 -12.30 33.27
N ASP A 205 -1.20 -11.92 32.07
CA ASP A 205 -1.98 -11.10 31.16
C ASP A 205 -1.60 -11.45 29.73
N ARG A 206 -2.59 -11.97 29.01
CA ARG A 206 -2.46 -12.44 27.63
C ARG A 206 -2.17 -11.29 26.65
N THR A 207 -2.55 -10.05 26.97
CA THR A 207 -2.34 -8.88 26.09
C THR A 207 -0.85 -8.66 25.80
N HIS A 208 0.02 -8.84 26.81
CA HIS A 208 1.47 -8.72 26.68
C HIS A 208 2.07 -9.82 25.81
N VAL A 209 1.51 -11.03 25.89
CA VAL A 209 1.91 -12.17 25.06
C VAL A 209 1.56 -11.89 23.60
N GLU A 210 0.32 -11.49 23.35
CA GLU A 210 -0.19 -11.15 22.02
C GLU A 210 0.59 -9.98 21.41
N TYR A 211 0.94 -8.97 22.22
CA TYR A 211 1.75 -7.83 21.78
C TYR A 211 3.12 -8.25 21.22
N ILE A 212 3.86 -9.10 21.94
CA ILE A 212 5.16 -9.59 21.47
C ILE A 212 5.02 -10.49 20.24
N GLN A 213 3.99 -11.34 20.20
CA GLN A 213 3.73 -12.18 19.04
C GLN A 213 3.37 -11.37 17.80
N ALA A 214 2.57 -10.32 17.96
CA ALA A 214 2.25 -9.38 16.88
C ALA A 214 3.53 -8.66 16.39
N TYR A 215 4.43 -8.31 17.30
CA TYR A 215 5.71 -7.71 16.91
C TYR A 215 6.58 -8.67 16.09
N TYR A 216 6.66 -9.95 16.47
CA TYR A 216 7.33 -10.96 15.63
C TYR A 216 6.66 -11.11 14.26
N GLN A 217 5.33 -11.05 14.22
CA GLN A 217 4.57 -11.16 12.98
C GLN A 217 4.88 -10.02 12.01
N ASN A 218 5.09 -8.79 12.49
CA ASN A 218 5.49 -7.65 11.65
C ASN A 218 6.75 -7.96 10.82
N PHE A 219 7.79 -8.53 11.44
CA PHE A 219 9.05 -8.83 10.73
C PHE A 219 8.97 -10.07 9.85
N LYS A 220 8.13 -11.06 10.21
CA LYS A 220 7.81 -12.18 9.31
C LYS A 220 7.09 -11.68 8.05
N ALA A 221 6.10 -10.81 8.22
CA ALA A 221 5.37 -10.18 7.12
C ALA A 221 6.29 -9.29 6.27
N LEU A 222 7.18 -8.50 6.91
CA LEU A 222 8.18 -7.70 6.21
C LEU A 222 9.14 -8.59 5.40
N SER A 223 9.67 -9.67 5.97
CA SER A 223 10.53 -10.60 5.24
C SER A 223 9.80 -11.22 4.03
N ALA A 224 8.52 -11.60 4.19
CA ALA A 224 7.72 -12.11 3.08
C ALA A 224 7.48 -11.05 1.98
N TYR A 225 7.16 -9.81 2.38
CA TYR A 225 7.03 -8.66 1.48
C TYR A 225 8.32 -8.42 0.68
N LEU A 226 9.47 -8.42 1.36
CA LEU A 226 10.78 -8.20 0.73
C LEU A 226 11.15 -9.33 -0.23
N LYS A 227 10.81 -10.60 0.08
CA LYS A 227 11.00 -11.72 -0.86
C LYS A 227 10.19 -11.52 -2.14
N LYS A 228 8.98 -10.99 -2.02
CA LYS A 228 8.07 -10.75 -3.16
C LYS A 228 8.55 -9.58 -4.03
N HIS A 229 8.88 -8.45 -3.41
CA HIS A 229 9.07 -7.18 -4.12
C HIS A 229 10.53 -6.72 -4.28
N TYR A 230 11.41 -7.13 -3.37
CA TYR A 230 12.81 -6.70 -3.33
C TYR A 230 13.79 -7.87 -3.11
N PRO A 231 13.68 -8.99 -3.88
CA PRO A 231 14.48 -10.19 -3.64
C PRO A 231 15.99 -9.99 -3.82
N LYS A 232 16.41 -8.91 -4.52
CA LYS A 232 17.81 -8.56 -4.80
C LYS A 232 18.20 -7.19 -4.25
N GLY A 233 17.48 -6.69 -3.26
CA GLY A 233 17.65 -5.33 -2.75
C GLY A 233 16.66 -4.32 -3.32
N LEU A 234 16.74 -3.12 -2.77
CA LEU A 234 15.92 -1.98 -3.15
C LEU A 234 16.10 -1.62 -4.64
N THR A 235 14.98 -1.42 -5.33
CA THR A 235 14.94 -1.00 -6.74
C THR A 235 14.52 0.47 -6.86
N TRP A 236 15.04 1.11 -7.91
CA TRP A 236 14.73 2.50 -8.28
C TRP A 236 14.23 2.53 -9.73
N ASN A 237 13.46 3.55 -10.08
CA ASN A 237 12.98 3.72 -11.44
C ASN A 237 14.09 4.30 -12.34
N SER A 238 14.76 3.43 -13.10
CA SER A 238 15.85 3.81 -14.00
C SER A 238 15.42 4.64 -15.21
N GLU A 239 14.14 4.59 -15.58
CA GLU A 239 13.59 5.32 -16.73
C GLU A 239 13.14 6.74 -16.35
N SER A 240 13.03 7.02 -15.04
CA SER A 240 12.60 8.33 -14.56
C SER A 240 13.68 9.39 -14.71
N GLY A 241 13.26 10.60 -15.10
CA GLY A 241 14.08 11.81 -15.02
C GLY A 241 13.99 12.54 -13.67
N LEU A 242 13.14 12.07 -12.75
CA LEU A 242 12.89 12.75 -11.47
C LEU A 242 14.02 12.48 -10.47
N SER A 243 14.44 13.54 -9.78
CA SER A 243 15.33 13.44 -8.63
C SER A 243 14.60 12.83 -7.43
N ALA A 244 15.34 12.21 -6.50
CA ALA A 244 14.76 11.68 -5.25
C ALA A 244 14.06 12.75 -4.41
N LEU A 245 14.57 13.99 -4.40
CA LEU A 245 13.95 15.09 -3.67
C LEU A 245 12.65 15.58 -4.31
N ASP A 246 12.57 15.62 -5.64
CA ASP A 246 11.34 16.04 -6.31
C ASP A 246 10.27 14.97 -6.21
N ALA A 247 10.64 13.70 -6.35
CA ALA A 247 9.74 12.58 -6.06
C ALA A 247 9.25 12.60 -4.59
N LEU A 248 10.12 12.92 -3.63
CA LEU A 248 9.73 13.07 -2.22
C LEU A 248 8.69 14.18 -2.03
N LYS A 249 8.87 15.34 -2.67
CA LYS A 249 7.89 16.44 -2.65
C LYS A 249 6.55 15.99 -3.24
N GLU A 250 6.55 15.30 -4.39
CA GLU A 250 5.33 14.79 -5.01
C GLU A 250 4.61 13.77 -4.11
N VAL A 251 5.33 12.82 -3.53
CA VAL A 251 4.76 11.80 -2.64
C VAL A 251 4.14 12.46 -1.42
N LYS A 252 4.83 13.42 -0.79
CA LYS A 252 4.33 14.15 0.38
C LYS A 252 3.11 15.04 0.03
N ALA A 253 3.10 15.67 -1.14
CA ALA A 253 1.97 16.46 -1.59
C ALA A 253 0.73 15.60 -1.89
N GLY A 254 0.93 14.42 -2.50
CA GLY A 254 -0.14 13.46 -2.76
C GLY A 254 -0.81 12.98 -1.48
N SER A 255 -0.03 12.69 -0.43
CA SER A 255 -0.54 12.28 0.89
C SER A 255 -1.35 13.38 1.61
N ALA A 256 -1.12 14.67 1.31
CA ALA A 256 -1.88 15.77 1.90
C ALA A 256 -3.28 15.94 1.28
N SER A 257 -3.48 15.53 0.03
CA SER A 257 -4.76 15.66 -0.68
C SER A 257 -5.85 14.70 -0.21
N THR A 258 -5.50 13.64 0.53
CA THR A 258 -6.44 12.63 1.06
C THR A 258 -6.96 12.95 2.47
N GLY A 259 -6.58 14.08 3.07
CA GLY A 259 -6.90 14.43 4.48
C GLY A 259 -7.90 15.58 4.69
N GLY A 260 -8.48 16.17 3.65
CA GLY A 260 -9.36 17.35 3.77
C GLY A 260 -10.85 17.01 3.85
N GLY A 261 -11.36 16.75 5.06
CA GLY A 261 -12.80 16.82 5.32
C GLY A 261 -13.32 18.23 5.03
N GLY A 262 -14.15 18.37 4.01
CA GLY A 262 -14.73 19.64 3.60
C GLY A 262 -15.59 20.23 4.73
N ALA A 263 -15.33 21.49 5.07
CA ALA A 263 -16.19 22.27 5.95
C ALA A 263 -17.59 22.43 5.30
N PRO A 264 -18.69 22.35 6.07
CA PRO A 264 -20.03 22.56 5.53
C PRO A 264 -20.19 24.02 5.07
N PRO A 265 -20.97 24.29 4.00
CA PRO A 265 -21.18 25.64 3.52
C PRO A 265 -22.01 26.45 4.54
N PRO A 266 -21.79 27.78 4.62
CA PRO A 266 -22.53 28.64 5.52
C PRO A 266 -24.02 28.71 5.11
N PRO A 267 -24.93 28.79 6.09
CA PRO A 267 -26.36 28.86 5.83
C PRO A 267 -26.77 30.20 5.17
N PRO A 268 -27.87 30.20 4.40
CA PRO A 268 -28.39 31.36 3.68
C PRO A 268 -28.95 32.45 4.61
#